data_AF-A0A6B3MXF9-F1
#
_entry.id   AF-A0A6B3MXF9-F1
#
_cell.length_a   1.000
_cell.length_b   1.000
_cell.length_c   1.000
_cell.angle_alpha   90.00
_cell.angle_beta   90.00
_cell.angle_gamma   90.00
#
_symmetry.space_group_name_H-M   'P 1'
#
loop_
_entity.id
_entity.type
_entity.pdbx_description
1 polymer ?
#
loop_
_entity_poly.entity_id
_entity_poly.type
_entity_poly.pdbx_seq_one_letter_code
_entity_poly.pdbx_strand_id
1 'polypeptide(L)'
;MVDSVNSNNFQVVFSQDTPVVELPTRVSVLEAVEFKQLFQQLLQKIPLPETIIFDFHQTNFIDSSGIGALVSNHKSALEQGVKTLLKNVTPQVMSVLVITGLDQRLAIEPSENITTLSTNKSVNHLPTTHPSVRSPVKRLIDIVGAILGLGITAILFIPIALAIKLDSPGPIFFGQIRCGWMGKRFRIWKFRSMCANAEQLKEKVNNQADGKVFKNENDPRITRVGHFLRKTSLDELPQFWNVLKGEMSLVGTRPPTLNEVEIYEVPEWQRLNVKPGITGEWQVNGRSKIRSFEDIIEMDLKYQHHWSLAHDIRLIFKTILVVVRKDGM
;
A
#
# COMPACT_ATOMS: atom_id res chain seq x y z
N MET A 1 0.09 -21.60 -37.58
CA MET A 1 1.21 -20.67 -37.35
C MET A 1 0.97 -20.06 -36.00
N VAL A 2 1.87 -20.28 -35.03
CA VAL A 2 1.73 -19.74 -33.67
C VAL A 2 2.32 -18.33 -33.70
N ASP A 3 1.47 -17.31 -33.69
CA ASP A 3 1.88 -15.92 -33.59
C ASP A 3 2.28 -15.62 -32.14
N SER A 4 3.47 -16.09 -31.74
CA SER A 4 4.05 -15.82 -30.43
C SER A 4 4.44 -14.35 -30.33
N VAL A 5 3.76 -13.58 -29.49
CA VAL A 5 4.24 -12.27 -29.04
C VAL A 5 5.14 -12.53 -27.86
N ASN A 6 6.44 -12.64 -28.10
CA ASN A 6 7.42 -12.88 -27.05
C ASN A 6 7.97 -11.55 -26.56
N SER A 7 7.94 -11.34 -25.24
CA SER A 7 8.87 -10.44 -24.56
C SER A 7 9.95 -11.28 -23.89
N ASN A 8 11.07 -10.68 -23.50
CA ASN A 8 12.24 -11.43 -22.99
C ASN A 8 11.92 -12.35 -21.80
N ASN A 9 10.91 -12.03 -20.98
CA ASN A 9 10.56 -12.80 -19.77
C ASN A 9 9.17 -13.46 -19.80
N PHE A 10 8.36 -13.23 -20.84
CA PHE A 10 6.99 -13.75 -20.93
C PHE A 10 6.79 -14.52 -22.22
N GLN A 11 6.19 -15.70 -22.08
CA GLN A 11 5.75 -16.52 -23.21
C GLN A 11 4.23 -16.43 -23.33
N VAL A 12 3.74 -16.19 -24.55
CA VAL A 12 2.30 -16.24 -24.85
C VAL A 12 2.02 -17.46 -25.72
N VAL A 13 1.33 -18.43 -25.12
CA VAL A 13 0.86 -19.64 -25.81
C VAL A 13 -0.62 -19.46 -26.14
N PHE A 14 -1.08 -19.98 -27.27
CA PHE A 14 -2.50 -19.97 -27.63
C PHE A 14 -3.10 -21.35 -27.42
N SER A 15 -4.16 -21.42 -26.61
CA SER A 15 -4.95 -22.64 -26.43
C SER A 15 -6.36 -22.38 -26.94
N GLN A 16 -6.73 -23.00 -28.07
CA GLN A 16 -8.05 -22.81 -28.70
C GLN A 16 -8.42 -21.33 -28.85
N ASP A 17 -7.53 -20.54 -29.47
CA ASP A 17 -7.63 -19.08 -29.65
C ASP A 17 -7.66 -18.22 -28.37
N THR A 18 -7.52 -18.83 -27.20
CA THR A 18 -7.35 -18.12 -25.93
C THR A 18 -5.87 -17.89 -25.65
N PRO A 19 -5.40 -16.62 -25.56
CA PRO A 19 -4.04 -16.33 -25.16
C PRO A 19 -3.80 -16.69 -23.69
N VAL A 20 -2.75 -17.47 -23.46
CA VAL A 20 -2.21 -17.88 -22.16
C VAL A 20 -0.88 -17.18 -21.98
N VAL A 21 -0.83 -16.22 -21.05
CA VAL A 21 0.39 -15.53 -20.66
C VAL A 21 1.03 -16.32 -19.54
N GLU A 22 2.17 -16.95 -19.82
CA GLU A 22 2.97 -17.64 -18.82
C GLU A 22 3.79 -16.62 -18.04
N LEU A 23 3.54 -16.52 -16.74
CA LEU A 23 4.29 -15.62 -15.87
C LEU A 23 5.63 -16.25 -15.49
N PRO A 24 6.70 -15.44 -15.37
CA PRO A 24 8.02 -15.92 -14.98
C PRO A 24 8.03 -16.42 -13.53
N THR A 25 9.14 -17.04 -13.12
CA THR A 25 9.34 -17.52 -11.75
C THR A 25 9.23 -16.41 -10.70
N ARG A 26 9.67 -15.20 -11.05
CA ARG A 26 9.65 -14.02 -10.20
C ARG A 26 8.99 -12.87 -10.94
N VAL A 27 7.95 -12.27 -10.34
CA VAL A 27 7.31 -11.06 -10.85
C VAL A 27 7.65 -9.90 -9.91
N SER A 28 8.74 -9.22 -10.22
CA SER A 28 9.12 -7.96 -9.57
C SER A 28 8.92 -6.82 -10.56
N VAL A 29 9.64 -5.73 -10.41
CA VAL A 29 9.28 -4.47 -11.07
C VAL A 29 9.55 -4.49 -12.56
N LEU A 30 10.67 -5.07 -12.98
CA LEU A 30 11.01 -5.20 -14.39
C LEU A 30 9.97 -6.08 -15.09
N GLU A 31 9.69 -7.26 -14.53
CA GLU A 31 8.73 -8.20 -15.08
C GLU A 31 7.30 -7.62 -15.05
N ALA A 32 6.94 -6.86 -14.02
CA ALA A 32 5.63 -6.23 -13.93
C ALA A 32 5.43 -5.13 -15.00
N VAL A 33 6.47 -4.37 -15.33
CA VAL A 33 6.42 -3.38 -16.43
C VAL A 33 6.25 -4.08 -17.77
N GLU A 34 7.05 -5.13 -18.03
CA GLU A 34 6.92 -5.95 -19.23
C GLU A 34 5.56 -6.63 -19.33
N PHE A 35 5.01 -7.12 -18.22
CA PHE A 35 3.69 -7.73 -18.15
C PHE A 35 2.60 -6.73 -18.55
N LYS A 36 2.66 -5.49 -18.06
CA LYS A 36 1.72 -4.42 -18.43
C LYS A 36 1.80 -4.11 -19.93
N GLN A 37 3.01 -4.00 -20.48
CA GLN A 37 3.23 -3.71 -21.90
C GLN A 37 2.73 -4.85 -22.81
N LEU A 38 3.08 -6.10 -22.47
CA LEU A 38 2.62 -7.29 -23.19
C LEU A 38 1.09 -7.36 -23.20
N PHE A 39 0.45 -7.13 -22.05
CA PHE A 39 -0.99 -7.19 -21.94
C PHE A 39 -1.69 -6.12 -22.79
N GLN A 40 -1.15 -4.91 -22.83
CA GLN A 40 -1.64 -3.85 -23.72
C GLN A 40 -1.55 -4.25 -25.21
N GLN A 41 -0.48 -4.94 -25.62
CA GLN A 41 -0.36 -5.46 -26.99
C GLN A 41 -1.41 -6.53 -27.29
N LEU A 42 -1.73 -7.40 -26.33
CA LEU A 42 -2.79 -8.41 -26.49
C LEU A 42 -4.17 -7.78 -26.65
N LEU A 43 -4.46 -6.70 -25.92
CA LEU A 43 -5.70 -5.93 -26.06
C LEU A 43 -5.79 -5.09 -27.35
N GLN A 44 -4.69 -4.91 -28.08
CA GLN A 44 -4.71 -4.24 -29.38
C GLN A 44 -4.93 -5.20 -30.56
N LYS A 45 -4.87 -6.52 -30.32
CA LYS A 45 -5.12 -7.52 -31.37
C LYS A 45 -6.60 -7.56 -31.74
N ILE A 46 -6.86 -7.75 -33.04
CA ILE A 46 -8.20 -7.92 -33.60
C ILE A 46 -8.25 -9.29 -34.28
N PRO A 47 -9.23 -10.16 -33.98
CA PRO A 47 -10.30 -9.97 -33.02
C PRO A 47 -9.80 -9.98 -31.56
N LEU A 48 -10.52 -9.26 -30.69
CA LEU A 48 -10.26 -9.28 -29.25
C LEU A 48 -10.57 -10.66 -28.67
N PRO A 49 -9.70 -11.23 -27.82
CA PRO A 49 -9.98 -12.50 -27.17
C PRO A 49 -11.11 -12.34 -26.16
N GLU A 50 -11.99 -13.34 -26.03
CA GLU A 50 -13.04 -13.32 -24.99
C GLU A 50 -12.42 -13.41 -23.58
N THR A 51 -11.35 -14.21 -23.45
CA THR A 51 -10.64 -14.45 -22.19
C THR A 51 -9.14 -14.38 -22.42
N ILE A 52 -8.40 -13.83 -21.46
CA ILE A 52 -6.94 -13.93 -21.38
C ILE A 52 -6.58 -14.69 -20.11
N ILE A 53 -5.75 -15.71 -20.23
CA ILE A 53 -5.31 -16.53 -19.10
C ILE A 53 -3.95 -16.04 -18.60
N PHE A 54 -3.81 -15.96 -17.28
CA PHE A 54 -2.53 -15.76 -16.60
C PHE A 54 -2.12 -17.07 -15.93
N ASP A 55 -1.08 -17.71 -16.46
CA ASP A 55 -0.58 -18.97 -15.93
C ASP A 55 0.58 -18.72 -14.96
N PHE A 56 0.40 -19.15 -13.71
CA PHE A 56 1.34 -18.96 -12.62
C PHE A 56 2.13 -20.24 -12.27
N HIS A 57 2.10 -21.30 -13.08
CA HIS A 57 2.64 -22.63 -12.73
C HIS A 57 4.07 -22.62 -12.17
N GLN A 58 4.91 -21.70 -12.67
CA GLN A 58 6.31 -21.54 -12.25
C GLN A 58 6.54 -20.34 -11.30
N THR A 59 5.56 -19.45 -11.15
CA THR A 59 5.70 -18.21 -10.38
C THR A 59 5.73 -18.48 -8.88
N ASN A 60 6.86 -18.25 -8.24
CA ASN A 60 7.05 -18.47 -6.80
C ASN A 60 7.16 -17.16 -6.00
N PHE A 61 7.31 -16.03 -6.67
CA PHE A 61 7.42 -14.72 -6.04
C PHE A 61 6.67 -13.65 -6.83
N ILE A 62 5.92 -12.83 -6.11
CA ILE A 62 5.29 -11.62 -6.63
C ILE A 62 5.38 -10.52 -5.56
N ASP A 63 5.84 -9.33 -5.96
CA ASP A 63 5.88 -8.15 -5.08
C ASP A 63 4.70 -7.21 -5.33
N SER A 64 4.70 -6.06 -4.66
CA SER A 64 3.62 -5.08 -4.82
C SER A 64 3.50 -4.53 -6.25
N SER A 65 4.59 -4.43 -7.01
CA SER A 65 4.55 -4.01 -8.41
C SER A 65 3.94 -5.08 -9.30
N GLY A 66 4.25 -6.36 -9.06
CA GLY A 66 3.59 -7.47 -9.73
C GLY A 66 2.08 -7.50 -9.47
N ILE A 67 1.67 -7.28 -8.22
CA ILE A 67 0.24 -7.12 -7.86
C ILE A 67 -0.37 -5.90 -8.55
N GLY A 68 0.35 -4.79 -8.60
CA GLY A 68 -0.08 -3.58 -9.31
C GLY A 68 -0.32 -3.81 -10.80
N ALA A 69 0.59 -4.52 -11.48
CA ALA A 69 0.44 -4.90 -12.87
C ALA A 69 -0.75 -5.83 -13.09
N LEU A 70 -0.93 -6.84 -12.22
CA LEU A 70 -2.08 -7.75 -12.28
C LEU A 70 -3.42 -7.01 -12.16
N VAL A 71 -3.54 -6.12 -11.18
CA VAL A 71 -4.75 -5.30 -10.98
C VAL A 71 -4.99 -4.35 -12.15
N SER A 72 -3.92 -3.69 -12.63
CA SER A 72 -4.01 -2.80 -13.79
C SER A 72 -4.46 -3.53 -15.05
N ASN A 73 -3.88 -4.69 -15.34
CA ASN A 73 -4.21 -5.50 -16.51
C ASN A 73 -5.65 -6.02 -16.42
N HIS A 74 -6.06 -6.53 -15.27
CA HIS A 74 -7.45 -6.96 -15.05
C HIS A 74 -8.45 -5.83 -15.30
N LYS A 75 -8.17 -4.63 -14.79
CA LYS A 75 -9.02 -3.45 -15.01
C LYS A 75 -9.11 -3.09 -16.49
N SER A 76 -7.97 -3.01 -17.19
CA SER A 76 -7.94 -2.72 -18.63
C SER A 76 -8.70 -3.76 -19.46
N ALA A 77 -8.66 -5.04 -19.04
CA ALA A 77 -9.41 -6.11 -19.69
C ALA A 77 -10.92 -5.90 -19.57
N LEU A 78 -11.40 -5.62 -18.35
CA LEU A 78 -12.81 -5.37 -18.07
C LEU A 78 -13.35 -4.17 -18.85
N GLU A 79 -12.56 -3.10 -18.97
CA GLU A 79 -12.92 -1.91 -19.76
C GLU A 79 -13.13 -2.23 -21.25
N GLN A 80 -12.47 -3.27 -21.77
CA GLN A 80 -12.62 -3.75 -23.15
C GLN A 80 -13.54 -4.98 -23.28
N GLY A 81 -14.23 -5.39 -22.20
CA GLY A 81 -15.12 -6.56 -22.20
C GLY A 81 -14.41 -7.91 -22.25
N VAL A 82 -13.10 -7.95 -21.98
CA VAL A 82 -12.27 -9.15 -21.95
C VAL A 82 -12.21 -9.71 -20.54
N LYS A 83 -12.47 -11.02 -20.37
CA LYS A 83 -12.33 -11.70 -19.07
C LYS A 83 -10.86 -12.03 -18.82
N THR A 84 -10.42 -12.02 -17.56
CA THR A 84 -9.12 -12.56 -17.17
C THR A 84 -9.30 -13.73 -16.23
N LEU A 85 -8.55 -14.82 -16.45
CA LEU A 85 -8.57 -16.01 -15.62
C LEU A 85 -7.16 -16.35 -15.13
N LEU A 86 -7.00 -16.58 -13.83
CA LEU A 86 -5.75 -17.02 -13.24
C LEU A 86 -5.73 -18.55 -13.18
N LYS A 87 -4.70 -19.18 -13.76
CA LYS A 87 -4.48 -20.63 -13.75
C LYS A 87 -3.19 -21.00 -13.03
N ASN A 88 -3.15 -22.24 -12.54
CA ASN A 88 -1.96 -22.84 -11.92
C ASN A 88 -1.32 -21.95 -10.83
N VAL A 89 -2.16 -21.24 -10.06
CA VAL A 89 -1.68 -20.31 -9.03
C VAL A 89 -0.94 -21.08 -7.93
N THR A 90 0.36 -20.81 -7.78
CA THR A 90 1.17 -21.45 -6.74
C THR A 90 0.72 -21.03 -5.34
N PRO A 91 0.99 -21.83 -4.30
CA PRO A 91 0.64 -21.49 -2.93
C PRO A 91 1.24 -20.16 -2.44
N GLN A 92 2.43 -19.80 -2.93
CA GLN A 92 3.11 -18.55 -2.60
C GLN A 92 2.35 -17.35 -3.17
N VAL A 93 1.96 -17.42 -4.45
CA VAL A 93 1.18 -16.37 -5.10
C VAL A 93 -0.23 -16.29 -4.50
N MET A 94 -0.87 -17.45 -4.27
CA MET A 94 -2.19 -17.52 -3.64
C MET A 94 -2.19 -16.86 -2.25
N SER A 95 -1.13 -17.08 -1.46
CA SER A 95 -0.98 -16.41 -0.16
C SER A 95 -0.97 -14.88 -0.29
N VAL A 96 -0.33 -14.33 -1.32
CA VAL A 96 -0.34 -12.88 -1.59
C VAL A 96 -1.73 -12.41 -2.04
N LEU A 97 -2.42 -13.17 -2.90
CA LEU A 97 -3.78 -12.86 -3.34
C LEU A 97 -4.77 -12.81 -2.16
N VAL A 98 -4.68 -13.76 -1.23
CA VAL A 98 -5.49 -13.79 -0.01
C VAL A 98 -5.17 -12.60 0.91
N ILE A 99 -3.89 -12.27 1.11
CA ILE A 99 -3.48 -11.13 1.94
C ILE A 99 -4.03 -9.81 1.40
N THR A 100 -4.06 -9.68 0.07
CA THR A 100 -4.54 -8.49 -0.65
C THR A 100 -6.06 -8.49 -0.86
N GLY A 101 -6.74 -9.62 -0.64
CA GLY A 101 -8.17 -9.81 -0.90
C GLY A 101 -8.51 -9.90 -2.40
N LEU A 102 -7.51 -10.16 -3.24
CA LEU A 102 -7.67 -10.33 -4.68
C LEU A 102 -8.19 -11.72 -5.06
N ASP A 103 -8.02 -12.70 -4.19
CA ASP A 103 -8.61 -14.03 -4.31
C ASP A 103 -10.14 -14.00 -4.46
N GLN A 104 -10.79 -13.00 -3.88
CA GLN A 104 -12.24 -12.80 -3.94
C GLN A 104 -12.70 -11.95 -5.13
N ARG A 105 -11.76 -11.33 -5.86
CA ARG A 105 -12.05 -10.35 -6.92
C ARG A 105 -11.62 -10.81 -8.30
N LEU A 106 -10.59 -11.66 -8.37
CA LEU A 106 -10.07 -12.23 -9.60
C LEU A 106 -10.65 -13.64 -9.79
N ALA A 107 -10.98 -13.99 -11.02
CA ALA A 107 -11.36 -15.36 -11.35
C ALA A 107 -10.12 -16.25 -11.29
N ILE A 108 -10.13 -17.25 -10.41
CA ILE A 108 -9.04 -18.21 -10.23
C ILE A 108 -9.60 -19.61 -10.52
N GLU A 109 -8.94 -20.35 -11.40
CA GLU A 109 -9.27 -21.74 -11.64
C GLU A 109 -8.82 -22.60 -10.45
N PRO A 110 -9.70 -23.43 -9.86
CA PRO A 110 -9.31 -24.36 -8.80
C PRO A 110 -8.28 -25.35 -9.35
N SER A 111 -7.09 -25.40 -8.75
CA SER A 111 -6.12 -26.46 -9.06
C SER A 111 -6.38 -27.67 -8.16
N GLU A 112 -6.33 -28.87 -8.74
CA GLU A 112 -6.53 -30.15 -7.99
C GLU A 112 -5.55 -30.31 -6.82
N ASN A 113 -4.42 -29.59 -6.86
CA ASN A 113 -3.37 -29.62 -5.84
C ASN A 113 -3.61 -28.71 -4.62
N ILE A 114 -4.66 -27.87 -4.61
CA ILE A 114 -4.93 -26.95 -3.48
C ILE A 114 -5.49 -27.70 -2.25
N THR A 115 -6.15 -28.85 -2.45
CA THR A 115 -6.85 -29.58 -1.38
C THR A 115 -5.90 -30.33 -0.43
N THR A 116 -4.63 -30.57 -0.79
CA THR A 116 -3.69 -31.40 -0.01
C THR A 116 -2.62 -30.62 0.76
N LEU A 117 -2.59 -29.28 0.69
CA LEU A 117 -1.54 -28.47 1.30
C LEU A 117 -1.79 -28.07 2.77
N SER A 118 -2.83 -28.60 3.42
CA SER A 118 -3.13 -28.27 4.83
C SER A 118 -2.29 -29.01 5.88
N THR A 119 -1.33 -29.89 5.54
CA THR A 119 -0.64 -30.70 6.58
C THR A 119 0.88 -30.84 6.51
N ASN A 120 1.60 -30.30 5.52
CA ASN A 120 3.06 -30.44 5.49
C ASN A 120 3.81 -29.11 5.58
N LYS A 121 4.45 -28.92 6.74
CA LYS A 121 5.53 -27.96 6.99
C LYS A 121 6.63 -28.10 5.93
N SER A 122 6.61 -27.25 4.92
CA SER A 122 7.80 -26.83 4.18
C SER A 122 7.80 -25.31 4.07
N VAL A 123 7.97 -24.67 5.23
CA VAL A 123 8.28 -23.24 5.36
C VAL A 123 9.72 -23.03 4.91
N ASN A 124 10.02 -23.15 3.61
CA ASN A 124 11.39 -22.86 3.14
C ASN A 124 11.50 -21.74 2.11
N HIS A 125 10.42 -21.30 1.47
CA HIS A 125 10.44 -20.03 0.73
C HIS A 125 9.06 -19.37 0.78
N LEU A 126 8.78 -18.68 1.89
CA LEU A 126 7.88 -17.53 1.84
C LEU A 126 8.43 -16.57 0.77
N PRO A 127 7.58 -15.80 0.06
CA PRO A 127 8.08 -14.76 -0.85
C PRO A 127 9.15 -13.94 -0.13
N THR A 128 10.21 -13.53 -0.82
CA THR A 128 11.29 -12.70 -0.26
C THR A 128 10.73 -11.33 0.14
N THR A 129 9.96 -11.30 1.22
CA THR A 129 9.35 -10.11 1.79
C THR A 129 10.46 -9.26 2.35
N HIS A 130 10.29 -7.95 2.24
CA HIS A 130 11.28 -7.00 2.72
C HIS A 130 11.69 -7.31 4.19
N PRO A 131 12.99 -7.26 4.54
CA PRO A 131 13.49 -7.61 5.88
C PRO A 131 12.76 -6.93 7.04
N SER A 132 12.30 -5.68 6.84
CA SER A 132 11.49 -4.96 7.82
C SER A 132 10.14 -5.60 8.14
N VAL A 133 9.52 -6.31 7.19
CA VAL A 133 8.21 -6.96 7.40
C VAL A 133 8.37 -8.27 8.16
N ARG A 134 9.43 -9.03 7.86
CA ARG A 134 9.69 -10.35 8.45
C ARG A 134 10.46 -10.30 9.77
N SER A 135 10.98 -9.14 10.18
CA SER A 135 11.82 -9.01 11.37
C SER A 135 11.00 -9.14 12.67
N PRO A 136 11.20 -10.20 13.48
CA PRO A 136 10.50 -10.35 14.75
C PRO A 136 10.93 -9.28 15.76
N VAL A 137 12.20 -8.85 15.71
CA VAL A 137 12.73 -7.80 16.57
C VAL A 137 12.06 -6.46 16.28
N LYS A 138 11.91 -6.10 15.00
CA LYS A 138 11.14 -4.88 14.62
C LYS A 138 9.70 -4.98 15.11
N ARG A 139 9.07 -6.15 14.98
CA ARG A 139 7.71 -6.35 15.46
C ARG A 139 7.59 -6.19 16.98
N LEU A 140 8.57 -6.67 17.75
CA LEU A 140 8.61 -6.47 19.19
C LEU A 140 8.71 -4.98 19.55
N ILE A 141 9.61 -4.25 18.89
CA ILE A 141 9.76 -2.79 19.05
C ILE A 141 8.43 -2.09 18.72
N ASP A 142 7.76 -2.49 17.64
CA ASP A 142 6.46 -1.94 17.25
C ASP A 142 5.39 -2.16 18.32
N ILE A 143 5.32 -3.35 18.91
CA ILE A 143 4.36 -3.66 19.97
C ILE A 143 4.64 -2.82 21.22
N VAL A 144 5.89 -2.75 21.67
CA VAL A 144 6.28 -1.98 22.85
C VAL A 144 5.97 -0.50 22.64
N GLY A 145 6.37 0.08 21.51
CA GLY A 145 6.07 1.48 21.21
C GLY A 145 4.59 1.76 21.01
N ALA A 146 3.82 0.81 20.47
CA ALA A 146 2.37 0.91 20.38
C ALA A 146 1.69 0.92 21.75
N ILE A 147 2.11 0.07 22.69
CA ILE A 147 1.58 0.05 24.05
C ILE A 147 1.88 1.38 24.76
N LEU A 148 3.11 1.89 24.67
CA LEU A 148 3.49 3.18 25.25
C LEU A 148 2.69 4.33 24.63
N GLY A 149 2.58 4.36 23.30
CA GLY A 149 1.82 5.37 22.57
C GLY A 149 0.32 5.33 22.89
N LEU A 150 -0.26 4.14 23.04
CA LEU A 150 -1.66 3.97 23.48
C LEU A 150 -1.85 4.39 24.94
N GLY A 151 -0.88 4.16 25.82
CA GLY A 151 -0.91 4.68 27.19
C GLY A 151 -0.96 6.21 27.23
N ILE A 152 -0.12 6.88 26.44
CA ILE A 152 -0.16 8.35 26.27
C ILE A 152 -1.50 8.77 25.69
N THR A 153 -2.00 8.05 24.68
CA THR A 153 -3.31 8.31 24.07
C THR A 153 -4.43 8.24 25.10
N ALA A 154 -4.42 7.25 25.99
CA ALA A 154 -5.43 7.06 27.03
C ALA A 154 -5.43 8.21 28.05
N ILE A 155 -4.25 8.65 28.50
CA ILE A 155 -4.11 9.78 29.43
C ILE A 155 -4.62 11.08 28.78
N LEU A 156 -4.27 11.33 27.52
CA LEU A 156 -4.65 12.55 26.80
C LEU A 156 -6.06 12.49 26.18
N PHE A 157 -6.73 11.33 26.23
CA PHE A 157 -7.99 11.11 25.51
C PHE A 157 -9.08 12.09 25.96
N ILE A 158 -9.33 12.18 27.27
CA ILE A 158 -10.40 13.01 27.84
C ILE A 158 -10.27 14.49 27.45
N PRO A 159 -9.13 15.17 27.69
CA PRO A 159 -9.00 16.58 27.32
C PRO A 159 -9.09 16.81 25.81
N ILE A 160 -8.48 15.94 24.99
CA ILE A 160 -8.56 16.05 23.52
C ILE A 160 -9.99 15.84 23.02
N ALA A 161 -10.69 14.83 23.53
CA ALA A 161 -12.07 14.53 23.16
C ALA A 161 -13.01 15.71 23.48
N LEU A 162 -12.85 16.32 24.66
CA LEU A 162 -13.63 17.50 25.07
C LEU A 162 -13.32 18.68 24.14
N ALA A 163 -12.06 18.97 23.87
CA ALA A 163 -11.66 20.06 22.97
C ALA A 163 -12.25 19.88 21.56
N ILE A 164 -12.20 18.66 20.99
CA ILE A 164 -12.78 18.35 19.67
C ILE A 164 -14.29 18.54 19.65
N LYS A 165 -14.99 18.13 20.72
CA LYS A 165 -16.45 18.23 20.84
C LYS A 165 -16.94 19.67 21.01
N LEU A 166 -16.17 20.49 21.73
CA LEU A 166 -16.49 21.90 21.93
C LEU A 166 -16.19 22.74 20.68
N ASP A 167 -15.18 22.37 19.88
CA ASP A 167 -14.78 23.12 18.69
C ASP A 167 -15.66 22.83 17.45
N SER A 168 -16.15 21.59 17.29
CA SER A 168 -17.04 21.24 16.17
C SER A 168 -17.95 20.03 16.45
N PRO A 169 -19.19 20.00 15.91
CA PRO A 169 -20.09 18.86 16.08
C PRO A 169 -19.60 17.60 15.35
N GLY A 170 -19.91 16.42 15.89
CA GLY A 170 -19.65 15.10 15.27
C GLY A 170 -18.70 14.17 16.08
N PRO A 171 -18.10 13.13 15.46
CA PRO A 171 -17.33 12.10 16.18
C PRO A 171 -15.94 12.55 16.61
N ILE A 172 -15.40 11.95 17.68
CA ILE A 172 -14.03 12.24 18.19
C ILE A 172 -12.97 11.65 17.26
N PHE A 173 -13.21 10.43 16.77
CA PHE A 173 -12.30 9.73 15.89
C PHE A 173 -12.67 9.94 14.43
N PHE A 174 -11.63 10.02 13.59
CA PHE A 174 -11.72 9.95 12.14
C PHE A 174 -11.09 8.64 11.67
N GLY A 175 -11.77 7.97 10.74
CA GLY A 175 -11.30 6.74 10.13
C GLY A 175 -11.30 6.85 8.61
N GLN A 176 -10.21 6.44 7.96
CA GLN A 176 -10.09 6.44 6.50
C GLN A 176 -9.48 5.14 6.00
N ILE A 177 -9.95 4.63 4.86
CA ILE A 177 -9.32 3.46 4.24
C ILE A 177 -8.02 3.88 3.55
N ARG A 178 -6.95 3.14 3.85
CA ARG A 178 -5.60 3.32 3.30
C ARG A 178 -5.07 1.98 2.81
N CYS A 179 -4.07 2.04 1.94
CA CYS A 179 -3.31 0.87 1.51
C CYS A 179 -2.09 0.66 2.40
N GLY A 180 -1.88 -0.57 2.85
CA GLY A 180 -0.71 -1.01 3.60
C GLY A 180 0.19 -1.91 2.78
N TRP A 181 0.91 -2.80 3.47
CA TRP A 181 1.79 -3.77 2.84
C TRP A 181 1.06 -4.59 1.76
N MET A 182 1.68 -4.72 0.59
CA MET A 182 1.13 -5.36 -0.62
C MET A 182 -0.18 -4.73 -1.13
N GLY A 183 -0.49 -3.49 -0.75
CA GLY A 183 -1.76 -2.85 -1.11
C GLY A 183 -2.95 -3.30 -0.26
N LYS A 184 -2.73 -4.10 0.80
CA LYS A 184 -3.79 -4.53 1.71
C LYS A 184 -4.52 -3.32 2.29
N ARG A 185 -5.85 -3.30 2.13
CA ARG A 185 -6.69 -2.22 2.65
C ARG A 185 -6.80 -2.33 4.18
N PHE A 186 -6.64 -1.20 4.89
CA PHE A 186 -6.90 -1.10 6.32
C PHE A 186 -7.47 0.28 6.67
N ARG A 187 -8.13 0.38 7.84
CA ARG A 187 -8.68 1.65 8.32
C ARG A 187 -7.68 2.33 9.26
N ILE A 188 -7.11 3.46 8.83
CA ILE A 188 -6.25 4.29 9.67
C ILE A 188 -7.10 5.10 10.64
N TRP A 189 -6.65 5.20 11.90
CA TRP A 189 -7.36 5.92 12.95
C TRP A 189 -6.64 7.20 13.35
N LYS A 190 -7.39 8.30 13.48
CA LYS A 190 -6.89 9.59 13.96
C LYS A 190 -7.90 10.23 14.90
N PHE A 191 -7.45 11.17 15.72
CA PHE A 191 -8.40 12.15 16.26
C PHE A 191 -8.86 13.06 15.13
N ARG A 192 -10.13 13.43 15.17
CA ARG A 192 -10.71 14.30 14.17
C ARG A 192 -10.13 15.71 14.32
N SER A 193 -9.42 16.16 13.30
CA SER A 193 -8.88 17.53 13.19
C SER A 193 -9.60 18.39 12.15
N MET A 194 -10.52 17.82 11.37
CA MET A 194 -11.30 18.51 10.34
C MET A 194 -12.79 18.51 10.65
N CYS A 195 -13.56 19.40 10.03
CA CYS A 195 -15.02 19.39 10.10
C CYS A 195 -15.62 18.06 9.60
N ALA A 196 -16.83 17.72 10.07
CA ALA A 196 -17.43 16.41 9.79
C ALA A 196 -17.69 16.17 8.27
N ASN A 197 -17.91 17.23 7.50
CA ASN A 197 -18.13 17.20 6.05
C ASN A 197 -16.86 17.47 5.23
N ALA A 198 -15.67 17.37 5.82
CA ALA A 198 -14.40 17.69 5.15
C ALA A 198 -14.14 16.89 3.86
N GLU A 199 -14.57 15.63 3.78
CA GLU A 199 -14.37 14.86 2.54
C GLU A 199 -15.21 15.43 1.38
N GLN A 200 -16.45 15.86 1.65
CA GLN A 200 -17.32 16.50 0.64
C GLN A 200 -16.78 17.87 0.20
N LEU A 201 -16.11 18.59 1.11
CA LEU A 201 -15.49 19.88 0.81
C LEU A 201 -14.16 19.73 0.07
N LYS A 202 -13.56 18.53 0.02
CA LYS A 202 -12.22 18.31 -0.55
C LYS A 202 -12.13 18.77 -2.01
N GLU A 203 -13.15 18.47 -2.80
CA GLU A 203 -13.22 18.83 -4.23
C GLU A 203 -13.27 20.36 -4.45
N LYS A 204 -13.66 21.12 -3.43
CA LYS A 204 -13.72 22.59 -3.47
C LYS A 204 -12.45 23.26 -2.98
N VAL A 205 -11.46 22.50 -2.51
CA VAL A 205 -10.19 23.00 -1.99
C VAL A 205 -9.10 22.78 -3.03
N ASN A 206 -8.42 23.85 -3.41
CA ASN A 206 -7.33 23.77 -4.38
C ASN A 206 -6.19 22.88 -3.85
N ASN A 207 -5.70 21.97 -4.69
CA ASN A 207 -4.52 21.16 -4.38
C ASN A 207 -3.25 21.96 -4.71
N GLN A 208 -2.35 22.11 -3.75
CA GLN A 208 -1.08 22.82 -3.88
C GLN A 208 0.13 21.87 -4.02
N ALA A 209 -0.08 20.56 -3.94
CA ALA A 209 0.94 19.57 -4.27
C ALA A 209 0.84 19.13 -5.72
N ASP A 210 1.98 18.76 -6.29
CA ASP A 210 2.08 18.21 -7.63
C ASP A 210 1.92 16.69 -7.60
N GLY A 211 1.32 16.14 -8.66
CA GLY A 211 1.12 14.70 -8.83
C GLY A 211 -0.05 14.14 -8.01
N LYS A 212 0.17 12.96 -7.42
CA LYS A 212 -0.93 12.09 -6.93
C LYS A 212 -1.35 12.42 -5.48
N VAL A 213 -0.67 13.33 -4.80
CA VAL A 213 -0.92 13.68 -3.40
C VAL A 213 -1.75 14.94 -3.27
N PHE A 214 -2.61 14.97 -2.24
CA PHE A 214 -3.34 16.17 -1.84
C PHE A 214 -2.63 16.92 -0.71
N LYS A 215 -2.36 18.21 -0.90
CA LYS A 215 -1.82 19.11 0.13
C LYS A 215 -2.39 20.52 -0.04
N ASN A 216 -2.76 21.15 1.07
CA ASN A 216 -3.10 22.56 1.12
C ASN A 216 -2.63 23.12 2.48
N GLU A 217 -1.82 24.17 2.45
CA GLU A 217 -1.23 24.78 3.65
C GLU A 217 -2.30 25.47 4.53
N ASN A 218 -3.31 26.09 3.90
CA ASN A 218 -4.41 26.80 4.56
C ASN A 218 -5.74 26.10 4.28
N ASP A 219 -5.80 24.80 4.58
CA ASP A 219 -6.99 23.98 4.30
C ASP A 219 -8.17 24.44 5.19
N PRO A 220 -9.25 25.02 4.61
CA PRO A 220 -10.35 25.61 5.36
C PRO A 220 -11.20 24.56 6.09
N ARG A 221 -10.94 23.27 5.85
CA ARG A 221 -11.63 22.16 6.51
C ARG A 221 -11.05 21.85 7.89
N ILE A 222 -9.87 22.37 8.22
CA ILE A 222 -9.22 22.16 9.51
C ILE A 222 -9.89 23.04 10.56
N THR A 223 -10.19 22.45 11.72
CA THR A 223 -10.81 23.15 12.86
C THR A 223 -9.74 23.88 13.69
N ARG A 224 -10.13 24.77 14.62
CA ARG A 224 -9.16 25.53 15.44
C ARG A 224 -8.33 24.61 16.33
N VAL A 225 -9.00 23.68 17.02
CA VAL A 225 -8.36 22.60 17.79
C VAL A 225 -7.62 21.66 16.83
N GLY A 226 -8.16 21.41 15.65
CA GLY A 226 -7.52 20.64 14.60
C GLY A 226 -6.14 21.17 14.19
N HIS A 227 -5.96 22.48 14.06
CA HIS A 227 -4.65 23.09 13.80
C HIS A 227 -3.66 22.77 14.91
N PHE A 228 -4.08 22.85 16.19
CA PHE A 228 -3.23 22.48 17.32
C PHE A 228 -2.86 20.99 17.31
N LEU A 229 -3.84 20.10 17.10
CA LEU A 229 -3.60 18.67 17.07
C LEU A 229 -2.63 18.27 15.96
N ARG A 230 -2.78 18.82 14.74
CA ARG A 230 -1.89 18.56 13.61
C ARG A 230 -0.49 19.15 13.83
N LYS A 231 -0.40 20.34 14.43
CA LYS A 231 0.87 21.00 14.76
C LYS A 231 1.69 20.17 15.76
N THR A 232 1.01 19.51 16.69
CA THR A 232 1.63 18.70 17.74
C THR A 232 1.69 17.21 17.39
N SER A 233 1.17 16.82 16.20
CA SER A 233 0.97 15.43 15.79
C SER A 233 0.12 14.59 16.75
N LEU A 234 -0.60 15.24 17.68
CA LEU A 234 -1.48 14.56 18.61
C LEU A 234 -2.65 13.89 17.90
N ASP A 235 -3.06 14.40 16.72
CA ASP A 235 -4.11 13.77 15.92
C ASP A 235 -3.75 12.36 15.45
N GLU A 236 -2.48 12.03 15.38
CA GLU A 236 -1.99 10.74 14.88
C GLU A 236 -1.85 9.66 15.98
N LEU A 237 -2.03 10.02 17.27
CA LEU A 237 -1.92 9.09 18.40
C LEU A 237 -2.80 7.82 18.26
N PRO A 238 -4.06 7.88 17.78
CA PRO A 238 -4.87 6.68 17.61
C PRO A 238 -4.29 5.65 16.62
N GLN A 239 -3.32 6.04 15.77
CA GLN A 239 -2.64 5.11 14.86
C GLN A 239 -1.79 4.06 15.59
N PHE A 240 -1.41 4.28 16.86
CA PHE A 240 -0.74 3.23 17.64
C PHE A 240 -1.61 1.97 17.77
N TRP A 241 -2.95 2.09 17.67
CA TRP A 241 -3.84 0.94 17.55
C TRP A 241 -3.61 0.14 16.26
N ASN A 242 -3.37 0.83 15.14
CA ASN A 242 -3.05 0.19 13.86
C ASN A 242 -1.69 -0.52 13.92
N VAL A 243 -0.71 0.06 14.64
CA VAL A 243 0.58 -0.59 14.89
C VAL A 243 0.40 -1.83 15.76
N LEU A 244 -0.40 -1.76 16.82
CA LEU A 244 -0.66 -2.91 17.69
C LEU A 244 -1.33 -4.06 16.92
N LYS A 245 -2.31 -3.76 16.06
CA LYS A 245 -2.93 -4.76 15.17
C LYS A 245 -2.01 -5.31 14.07
N GLY A 246 -0.86 -4.67 13.84
CA GLY A 246 0.12 -5.06 12.84
C GLY A 246 -0.21 -4.61 11.41
N GLU A 247 -1.19 -3.72 11.24
CA GLU A 247 -1.52 -3.06 9.97
C GLU A 247 -0.47 -2.00 9.59
N MET A 248 0.11 -1.37 10.61
CA MET A 248 1.19 -0.39 10.52
C MET A 248 2.40 -0.83 11.35
N SER A 249 3.51 -0.12 11.18
CA SER A 249 4.71 -0.16 12.01
C SER A 249 4.95 1.22 12.65
N LEU A 250 5.83 1.33 13.65
CA LEU A 250 6.26 2.65 14.14
C LEU A 250 6.98 3.42 13.04
N VAL A 251 7.83 2.73 12.30
CA VAL A 251 8.63 3.29 11.19
C VAL A 251 8.34 2.53 9.91
N GLY A 252 8.03 3.25 8.84
CA GLY A 252 7.67 2.69 7.55
C GLY A 252 7.36 3.78 6.52
N THR A 253 6.85 3.36 5.36
CA THR A 253 6.45 4.30 4.29
C THR A 253 5.14 5.01 4.63
N ARG A 254 4.84 6.11 3.94
CA ARG A 254 3.55 6.81 4.15
C ARG A 254 2.37 5.98 3.61
N PRO A 255 1.30 5.72 4.39
CA PRO A 255 0.12 5.00 3.90
C PRO A 255 -0.65 5.82 2.84
N PRO A 256 -0.70 5.39 1.56
CA PRO A 256 -1.49 6.09 0.55
C PRO A 256 -2.99 5.85 0.69
N THR A 257 -3.78 6.77 0.14
CA THR A 257 -5.22 6.59 -0.12
C THR A 257 -5.45 5.56 -1.23
N LEU A 258 -6.69 5.07 -1.33
CA LEU A 258 -7.10 4.23 -2.46
C LEU A 258 -6.94 4.97 -3.79
N ASN A 259 -7.45 6.21 -3.86
CA ASN A 259 -7.40 7.03 -5.08
C ASN A 259 -5.96 7.28 -5.56
N GLU A 260 -5.01 7.42 -4.64
CA GLU A 260 -3.59 7.51 -4.99
C GLU A 260 -3.12 6.25 -5.70
N VAL A 261 -3.35 5.08 -5.09
CA VAL A 261 -2.90 3.78 -5.62
C VAL A 261 -3.59 3.42 -6.94
N GLU A 262 -4.83 3.84 -7.15
CA GLU A 262 -5.58 3.57 -8.38
C GLU A 262 -4.94 4.15 -9.64
N ILE A 263 -4.16 5.22 -9.50
CA ILE A 263 -3.45 5.88 -10.61
C ILE A 263 -1.94 5.61 -10.56
N TYR A 264 -1.47 4.63 -9.78
CA TYR A 264 -0.05 4.31 -9.70
C TYR A 264 0.47 3.64 -10.96
N GLU A 265 1.65 4.08 -11.39
CA GLU A 265 2.45 3.32 -12.33
C GLU A 265 3.12 2.14 -11.63
N VAL A 266 3.42 1.09 -12.38
CA VAL A 266 3.95 -0.17 -11.83
C VAL A 266 5.16 0.02 -10.91
N PRO A 267 6.17 0.86 -11.23
CA PRO A 267 7.30 1.09 -10.33
C PRO A 267 6.90 1.76 -9.01
N GLU A 268 5.87 2.59 -9.01
CA GLU A 268 5.43 3.34 -7.82
C GLU A 268 4.79 2.43 -6.78
N TRP A 269 4.25 1.27 -7.19
CA TRP A 269 3.73 0.27 -6.27
C TRP A 269 4.79 -0.26 -5.30
N GLN A 270 6.09 -0.26 -5.67
CA GLN A 270 7.20 -0.73 -4.83
C GLN A 270 7.18 -0.13 -3.42
N ARG A 271 6.66 1.08 -3.23
CA ARG A 271 6.53 1.70 -1.90
C ARG A 271 5.66 0.90 -0.92
N LEU A 272 4.84 -0.01 -1.43
CA LEU A 272 3.97 -0.91 -0.68
C LEU A 272 4.64 -2.26 -0.35
N ASN A 273 5.94 -2.44 -0.64
CA ASN A 273 6.70 -3.64 -0.26
C ASN A 273 6.99 -3.74 1.25
N VAL A 274 6.74 -2.67 2.01
CA VAL A 274 6.87 -2.62 3.47
C VAL A 274 5.57 -2.20 4.14
N LYS A 275 5.47 -2.42 5.46
CA LYS A 275 4.37 -1.87 6.24
C LYS A 275 4.47 -0.35 6.29
N PRO A 276 3.35 0.38 6.18
CA PRO A 276 3.35 1.81 6.41
C PRO A 276 3.69 2.14 7.87
N GLY A 277 4.27 3.32 8.08
CA GLY A 277 4.75 3.80 9.38
C GLY A 277 3.90 4.92 9.96
N ILE A 278 3.90 5.07 11.30
CA ILE A 278 3.51 6.34 11.93
C ILE A 278 4.54 7.42 11.55
N THR A 279 5.82 7.07 11.62
CA THR A 279 6.93 7.89 11.10
C THR A 279 7.70 7.20 9.97
N GLY A 280 8.59 7.93 9.31
CA GLY A 280 9.36 7.50 8.16
C GLY A 280 10.29 8.60 7.67
N GLU A 281 11.02 8.33 6.59
CA GLU A 281 11.91 9.33 5.98
C GLU A 281 11.16 10.60 5.60
N TRP A 282 9.95 10.46 5.06
CA TRP A 282 9.09 11.60 4.76
C TRP A 282 8.93 12.51 5.97
N GLN A 283 8.47 11.93 7.09
CA GLN A 283 8.07 12.69 8.27
C GLN A 283 9.23 13.48 8.85
N VAL A 284 10.46 12.95 8.78
CA VAL A 284 11.64 13.59 9.40
C VAL A 284 12.35 14.59 8.47
N ASN A 285 12.27 14.44 7.15
CA ASN A 285 12.99 15.33 6.21
C ASN A 285 12.13 16.46 5.63
N GLY A 286 11.03 16.83 6.30
CA GLY A 286 10.28 18.06 6.02
C GLY A 286 8.94 17.85 5.29
N ARG A 287 7.92 17.42 6.04
CA ARG A 287 6.53 17.19 5.56
C ARG A 287 5.92 18.39 4.82
N SER A 288 6.31 19.62 5.18
CA SER A 288 5.85 20.87 4.57
C SER A 288 6.62 21.26 3.30
N LYS A 289 7.89 20.86 3.15
CA LYS A 289 8.76 21.29 2.03
C LYS A 289 8.64 20.39 0.81
N ILE A 290 8.29 19.12 1.01
CA ILE A 290 8.09 18.17 -0.10
C ILE A 290 6.77 18.48 -0.80
N ARG A 291 6.83 18.76 -2.11
CA ARG A 291 5.67 19.13 -2.94
C ARG A 291 5.44 18.19 -4.12
N SER A 292 6.46 17.45 -4.56
CA SER A 292 6.37 16.48 -5.65
C SER A 292 6.04 15.08 -5.13
N PHE A 293 5.30 14.30 -5.92
CA PHE A 293 5.00 12.91 -5.60
C PHE A 293 6.20 11.97 -5.82
N GLU A 294 7.11 12.36 -6.69
CA GLU A 294 8.32 11.63 -7.03
C GLU A 294 9.31 11.65 -5.86
N ASP A 295 9.50 12.81 -5.20
CA ASP A 295 10.33 12.95 -4.00
C ASP A 295 9.90 11.96 -2.89
N ILE A 296 8.58 11.81 -2.74
CA ILE A 296 7.97 10.91 -1.75
C ILE A 296 8.38 9.46 -2.04
N ILE A 297 8.26 9.05 -3.30
CA ILE A 297 8.62 7.71 -3.72
C ILE A 297 10.11 7.50 -3.50
N GLU A 298 10.96 8.45 -3.90
CA GLU A 298 12.41 8.35 -3.69
C GLU A 298 12.74 8.13 -2.21
N MET A 299 12.13 8.90 -1.31
CA MET A 299 12.33 8.77 0.12
C MET A 299 11.83 7.43 0.68
N ASP A 300 10.66 6.96 0.22
CA ASP A 300 10.12 5.67 0.62
C ASP A 300 11.00 4.51 0.13
N LEU A 301 11.53 4.58 -1.10
CA LEU A 301 12.45 3.57 -1.65
C LEU A 301 13.82 3.63 -0.97
N LYS A 302 14.31 4.83 -0.66
CA LYS A 302 15.55 5.03 0.10
C LYS A 302 15.45 4.41 1.50
N TYR A 303 14.31 4.58 2.18
CA TYR A 303 14.03 3.93 3.46
C TYR A 303 14.13 2.40 3.33
N GLN A 304 13.49 1.82 2.32
CA GLN A 304 13.52 0.37 2.09
C GLN A 304 14.95 -0.12 1.85
N HIS A 305 15.67 0.52 0.93
CA HIS A 305 17.02 0.11 0.58
C HIS A 305 18.00 0.18 1.77
N HIS A 306 17.89 1.21 2.61
CA HIS A 306 18.80 1.42 3.75
C HIS A 306 18.24 0.91 5.07
N TRP A 307 17.18 0.10 5.02
CA TRP A 307 16.50 -0.33 6.23
C TRP A 307 17.45 -1.11 7.15
N SER A 308 17.49 -0.68 8.41
CA SER A 308 18.08 -1.41 9.52
C SER A 308 17.36 -1.03 10.80
N LEU A 309 17.46 -1.86 11.84
CA LEU A 309 16.90 -1.54 13.15
C LEU A 309 17.49 -0.23 13.73
N ALA A 310 18.79 0.01 13.52
CA ALA A 310 19.44 1.24 13.93
C ALA A 310 18.88 2.46 13.19
N HIS A 311 18.58 2.32 11.89
CA HIS A 311 17.95 3.37 11.10
C HIS A 311 16.53 3.68 11.57
N ASP A 312 15.73 2.66 11.88
CA ASP A 312 14.39 2.84 12.46
C ASP A 312 14.47 3.62 13.79
N ILE A 313 15.37 3.24 14.69
CA ILE A 313 15.57 3.94 15.97
C ILE A 313 15.97 5.40 15.73
N ARG A 314 16.88 5.65 14.79
CA ARG A 314 17.29 7.01 14.41
C ARG A 314 16.10 7.84 13.90
N LEU A 315 15.25 7.27 13.06
CA LEU A 315 14.05 7.94 12.54
C LEU A 315 13.04 8.27 13.66
N ILE A 316 12.83 7.37 14.62
CA ILE A 316 11.99 7.62 15.81
C ILE A 316 12.53 8.84 16.58
N PHE A 317 13.83 8.85 16.91
CA PHE A 317 14.42 9.98 17.64
C PHE A 317 14.35 11.30 16.87
N LYS A 318 14.64 11.28 15.56
CA LYS A 318 14.49 12.45 14.69
C LYS A 318 13.05 12.97 14.71
N THR A 319 12.06 12.09 14.69
CA THR A 319 10.64 12.47 14.73
C THR A 319 10.30 13.20 16.02
N ILE A 320 10.71 12.66 17.17
CA ILE A 320 10.51 13.31 18.47
C ILE A 320 11.14 14.71 18.45
N LEU A 321 12.36 14.84 17.93
CA LEU A 321 13.06 16.12 17.84
C LEU A 321 12.31 17.13 16.96
N VAL A 322 11.84 16.69 15.79
CA VAL A 322 11.08 17.52 14.84
C VAL A 322 9.77 18.00 15.44
N VAL A 323 9.03 17.13 16.14
CA VAL A 323 7.77 17.48 16.82
C VAL A 323 8.02 18.44 17.98
N VAL A 324 9.08 18.24 18.77
CA VAL A 324 9.40 19.10 19.93
C VAL A 324 9.91 20.47 19.50
N ARG A 325 10.81 20.55 18.52
CA ARG A 325 11.39 21.81 18.05
C ARG A 325 10.43 22.65 17.20
N LYS A 326 9.32 22.07 16.75
CA LYS A 326 8.39 22.64 15.75
C LYS A 326 9.04 22.83 14.36
N ASP A 327 10.24 22.31 14.13
CA ASP A 327 11.03 22.43 12.89
C ASP A 327 10.46 21.60 11.72
N GLY A 328 9.36 20.87 11.93
CA GLY A 328 8.71 20.01 10.93
C GLY A 328 7.66 20.68 10.07
N MET A 329 7.47 21.99 10.23
CA MET A 329 6.50 22.80 9.48
C MET A 329 7.18 24.02 8.88
#